data_AF-A0A935XYQ5-F1
#
_entry.id   AF-A0A935XYQ5-F1
#
_cell.length_a   1.000
_cell.length_b   1.000
_cell.length_c   1.000
_cell.angle_alpha   90.00
_cell.angle_beta   90.00
_cell.angle_gamma   90.00
#
_symmetry.space_group_name_H-M   'P 1'
#
loop_
_entity.id
_entity.type
_entity.pdbx_description
1 polymer ?
#
loop_
_entity_poly.entity_id
_entity_poly.type
_entity_poly.pdbx_seq_one_letter_code
_entity_poly.pdbx_strand_id
1 'polypeptide(L)'
;MTEAPALGDPTLDADHAKLADLVDRLAAAKGADVLASLDALQAHASEHFALEDQELRQMRDGNASCHLDEHAAVLKSMDEVRGIVAAGPDSTESAHLVARLTAELRRWLPEHVTAMDAGVAHTRTRSRLGGAPVVLTRRSSPPG
;
A
#
# COMPACT_ATOMS: atom_id res chain seq x y z
N MET A 1 7.57 6.80 -13.08
CA MET A 1 6.19 6.66 -12.60
C MET A 1 6.18 5.47 -11.68
N THR A 2 5.57 5.62 -10.51
CA THR A 2 5.39 4.53 -9.56
C THR A 2 4.26 3.65 -10.10
N GLU A 3 4.44 2.33 -10.12
CA GLU A 3 3.42 1.39 -10.56
C GLU A 3 3.05 0.49 -9.38
N ALA A 4 1.75 0.26 -9.17
CA ALA A 4 1.25 -0.72 -8.22
C ALA A 4 0.56 -1.87 -8.99
N PRO A 5 0.94 -3.13 -8.75
CA PRO A 5 0.30 -4.29 -9.38
C PRO A 5 -1.19 -4.36 -9.05
N ALA A 6 -2.01 -4.74 -10.03
CA ALA A 6 -3.42 -5.03 -9.81
C ALA A 6 -3.60 -6.44 -9.21
N LEU A 7 -4.40 -6.51 -8.15
CA LEU A 7 -4.74 -7.74 -7.41
C LEU A 7 -6.10 -8.30 -7.79
N GLY A 8 -6.91 -7.55 -8.55
CA GLY A 8 -8.25 -7.95 -8.93
C GLY A 8 -9.32 -7.67 -7.86
N ASP A 9 -8.97 -6.92 -6.81
CA ASP A 9 -9.94 -6.25 -5.94
C ASP A 9 -10.01 -4.77 -6.36
N PRO A 10 -11.09 -4.33 -7.03
CA PRO A 10 -11.18 -2.98 -7.59
C PRO A 10 -10.99 -1.85 -6.58
N THR A 11 -11.31 -2.09 -5.31
CA THR A 11 -11.11 -1.08 -4.24
C THR A 11 -9.63 -0.97 -3.88
N LEU A 12 -8.93 -2.10 -3.67
CA LEU A 12 -7.49 -2.09 -3.40
C LEU A 12 -6.70 -1.56 -4.59
N ASP A 13 -7.04 -2.00 -5.79
CA ASP A 13 -6.36 -1.58 -7.01
C ASP A 13 -6.45 -0.05 -7.20
N ALA A 14 -7.60 0.55 -6.90
CA ALA A 14 -7.79 1.99 -6.95
C ALA A 14 -7.00 2.72 -5.85
N ASP A 15 -7.00 2.19 -4.62
CA ASP A 15 -6.26 2.78 -3.50
C ASP A 15 -4.74 2.74 -3.74
N HIS A 16 -4.21 1.62 -4.25
CA HIS A 16 -2.79 1.48 -4.57
C HIS A 16 -2.36 2.38 -5.73
N ALA A 17 -3.18 2.47 -6.79
CA ALA A 17 -2.93 3.39 -7.89
C ALA A 17 -2.92 4.84 -7.39
N LYS A 18 -3.84 5.21 -6.49
CA LYS A 18 -3.88 6.53 -5.87
C LYS A 18 -2.65 6.80 -5.00
N LEU A 19 -2.18 5.81 -4.25
CA LEU A 19 -0.97 5.91 -3.45
C LEU A 19 0.27 6.12 -4.33
N ALA A 20 0.39 5.35 -5.42
CA ALA A 20 1.46 5.50 -6.41
C ALA A 20 1.50 6.91 -7.03
N ASP A 21 0.33 7.44 -7.41
CA ASP A 21 0.15 8.81 -7.90
C ASP A 21 0.61 9.87 -6.88
N LEU A 22 0.28 9.69 -5.59
CA LEU A 22 0.67 10.63 -4.54
C LEU A 22 2.18 10.59 -4.28
N VAL A 23 2.81 9.42 -4.36
CA VAL A 23 4.28 9.29 -4.31
C VAL A 23 4.93 10.03 -5.48
N ASP A 24 4.38 9.91 -6.69
CA ASP A 24 4.85 10.64 -7.88
C ASP A 24 4.72 12.16 -7.70
N ARG A 25 3.59 12.63 -7.15
CA ARG A 25 3.35 14.06 -6.88
C ARG A 25 4.34 14.61 -5.85
N LEU A 26 4.54 13.90 -4.74
CA LEU A 26 5.51 14.32 -3.72
C LEU A 26 6.92 14.40 -4.30
N ALA A 27 7.32 13.44 -5.15
CA ALA A 27 8.65 13.44 -5.79
C ALA A 27 8.86 14.65 -6.73
N ALA A 28 7.77 15.19 -7.30
CA ALA A 28 7.81 16.34 -8.19
C ALA A 28 7.59 17.69 -7.48
N ALA A 29 7.13 17.67 -6.23
CA ALA A 29 6.78 18.87 -5.46
C ALA A 29 8.02 19.72 -5.14
N LYS A 30 7.81 21.03 -5.00
CA LYS A 30 8.88 21.99 -4.70
C LYS A 30 8.41 23.06 -3.72
N GLY A 31 9.32 23.54 -2.90
CA GLY A 31 9.08 24.56 -1.88
C GLY A 31 7.83 24.30 -1.04
N ALA A 32 6.92 25.27 -0.99
CA ALA A 32 5.72 25.19 -0.17
C ALA A 32 4.79 24.00 -0.52
N ASP A 33 4.84 23.48 -1.75
CA ASP A 33 3.99 22.36 -2.18
C ASP A 33 4.44 21.01 -1.61
N VAL A 34 5.70 20.91 -1.14
CA VAL A 34 6.26 19.67 -0.60
C VAL A 34 5.49 19.21 0.63
N LEU A 35 5.25 20.12 1.57
CA LEU A 35 4.54 19.80 2.80
C LEU A 35 3.09 19.38 2.51
N ALA A 36 2.39 20.12 1.64
CA ALA A 36 1.03 19.78 1.24
C ALA A 36 0.94 18.41 0.53
N SER A 37 1.94 18.09 -0.31
CA SER A 37 2.00 16.80 -1.01
C SER A 37 2.31 15.64 -0.06
N LEU A 38 3.17 15.87 0.94
CA LEU A 38 3.48 14.88 1.97
C LEU A 38 2.26 14.63 2.87
N ASP A 39 1.56 15.67 3.28
CA ASP A 39 0.34 15.56 4.08
C ASP A 39 -0.76 14.79 3.33
N ALA A 40 -0.92 15.04 2.03
CA ALA A 40 -1.88 14.32 1.19
C ALA A 40 -1.51 12.82 1.04
N LEU A 41 -0.22 12.52 0.85
CA LEU A 41 0.27 11.14 0.79
C LEU A 41 0.03 10.41 2.11
N GLN A 42 0.40 11.03 3.23
CA GLN A 42 0.26 10.44 4.56
C GLN A 42 -1.20 10.21 4.94
N ALA A 43 -2.10 11.15 4.63
CA ALA A 43 -3.53 10.98 4.86
C ALA A 43 -4.10 9.78 4.11
N HIS A 44 -3.82 9.67 2.81
CA HIS A 44 -4.29 8.55 1.99
C HIS A 44 -3.72 7.21 2.46
N ALA A 45 -2.41 7.16 2.75
CA ALA A 45 -1.77 5.96 3.27
C ALA A 45 -2.39 5.53 4.60
N SER A 46 -2.63 6.47 5.52
CA SER A 46 -3.23 6.18 6.82
C SER A 46 -4.66 5.65 6.70
N GLU A 47 -5.48 6.21 5.81
CA GLU A 47 -6.85 5.74 5.59
C GLU A 47 -6.86 4.33 5.01
N HIS A 48 -6.05 4.10 3.96
CA HIS A 48 -5.91 2.79 3.34
C HIS A 48 -5.41 1.73 4.33
N PHE A 49 -4.30 1.99 5.04
CA PHE A 49 -3.75 1.06 6.02
C PHE A 49 -4.71 0.79 7.17
N ALA A 50 -5.48 1.79 7.64
CA ALA A 50 -6.44 1.56 8.73
C ALA A 50 -7.53 0.54 8.35
N LEU A 51 -7.98 0.54 7.09
CA LEU A 51 -8.95 -0.42 6.58
C LEU A 51 -8.35 -1.83 6.50
N GLU A 52 -7.15 -1.95 5.91
CA GLU A 52 -6.46 -3.25 5.82
C GLU A 52 -6.08 -3.81 7.20
N ASP A 53 -5.53 -2.98 8.07
CA ASP A 53 -5.16 -3.32 9.44
C ASP A 53 -6.33 -3.93 10.21
N GLN A 54 -7.54 -3.40 10.04
CA GLN A 54 -8.74 -3.93 10.66
C GLN A 54 -9.04 -5.37 10.18
N GLU A 55 -8.81 -5.65 8.90
CA GLU A 55 -9.00 -6.97 8.31
C GLU A 55 -7.88 -7.93 8.72
N LEU A 56 -6.63 -7.48 8.68
CA LEU A 56 -5.45 -8.24 9.10
C LEU A 56 -5.54 -8.70 10.55
N ARG A 57 -6.05 -7.85 11.46
CA ARG A 57 -6.28 -8.22 12.87
C ARG A 57 -7.33 -9.30 13.05
N GLN A 58 -8.21 -9.50 12.07
CA GLN A 58 -9.22 -10.58 12.07
C GLN A 58 -8.69 -11.85 11.39
N MET A 59 -7.65 -11.73 10.57
CA MET A 59 -6.99 -12.88 9.94
C MET A 59 -6.16 -13.63 10.99
N ARG A 60 -6.22 -14.97 10.95
CA ARG A 60 -5.44 -15.84 11.85
C ARG A 60 -4.13 -16.29 11.20
N ASP A 61 -3.66 -15.53 10.21
CA ASP A 61 -2.54 -15.86 9.36
C ASP A 61 -1.26 -15.31 9.98
N GLY A 62 -0.22 -16.14 10.11
CA GLY A 62 0.99 -15.81 10.85
C GLY A 62 1.82 -14.63 10.32
N ASN A 63 1.46 -14.09 9.15
CA ASN A 63 2.14 -12.94 8.54
C ASN A 63 1.44 -11.59 8.83
N ALA A 64 0.29 -11.59 9.50
CA ALA A 64 -0.47 -10.36 9.77
C ALA A 64 0.33 -9.35 10.61
N SER A 65 1.11 -9.80 11.59
CA SER A 65 1.93 -8.90 12.42
C SER A 65 3.02 -8.20 11.62
N CYS A 66 3.71 -8.94 10.74
CA CYS A 66 4.74 -8.37 9.85
C CYS A 66 4.12 -7.30 8.93
N HIS A 67 2.91 -7.54 8.43
CA HIS A 67 2.17 -6.58 7.61
C HIS A 67 1.88 -5.29 8.37
N LEU A 68 1.30 -5.40 9.57
CA LEU A 68 1.02 -4.24 10.43
C LEU A 68 2.29 -3.44 10.76
N ASP A 69 3.42 -4.12 10.96
CA ASP A 69 4.70 -3.48 11.26
C ASP A 69 5.23 -2.68 10.05
N GLU A 70 5.10 -3.19 8.83
CA GLU A 70 5.45 -2.46 7.59
C GLU A 70 4.60 -1.19 7.42
N HIS A 71 3.27 -1.26 7.63
CA HIS A 71 2.40 -0.09 7.61
C HIS A 71 2.83 0.97 8.64
N ALA A 72 3.09 0.53 9.87
CA ALA A 72 3.54 1.42 10.94
C ALA A 72 4.89 2.07 10.62
N ALA A 73 5.82 1.33 10.01
CA ALA A 73 7.13 1.84 9.62
C ALA A 73 7.05 2.90 8.51
N VAL A 74 6.16 2.71 7.53
CA VAL A 74 5.91 3.70 6.48
C VAL A 74 5.34 4.99 7.05
N LEU A 75 4.29 4.91 7.88
CA LEU A 75 3.67 6.09 8.48
C LEU A 75 4.64 6.84 9.40
N LYS A 76 5.45 6.11 10.18
CA LYS A 76 6.48 6.70 11.03
C LYS A 76 7.52 7.47 10.21
N SER A 77 7.98 6.87 9.10
CA SER A 77 8.96 7.52 8.21
C SER A 77 8.40 8.80 7.58
N MET A 78 7.11 8.81 7.22
CA MET A 78 6.44 10.02 6.73
C MET A 78 6.38 11.11 7.80
N ASP A 79 6.02 10.76 9.04
CA ASP A 79 5.93 11.71 10.15
C ASP A 79 7.29 12.34 10.51
N GLU A 80 8.35 11.52 10.56
CA GLU A 80 9.72 11.99 10.80
C GLU A 80 10.19 12.97 9.71
N VAL A 81 9.98 12.63 8.43
CA VAL A 81 10.30 13.53 7.31
C VAL A 81 9.45 14.80 7.35
N ARG A 82 8.16 14.68 7.67
CA ARG A 82 7.24 15.81 7.77
C ARG A 82 7.69 16.83 8.80
N GLY A 83 8.16 16.39 9.98
CA GLY A 83 8.70 17.27 11.01
C GLY A 83 9.86 18.13 10.52
N ILE A 84 10.76 17.53 9.73
CA ILE A 84 11.94 18.22 9.18
C ILE A 84 11.52 19.17 8.05
N VAL A 85 10.64 18.73 7.15
CA VAL A 85 10.09 19.56 6.06
C VAL A 85 9.34 20.76 6.62
N ALA A 86 8.54 20.59 7.66
CA ALA A 86 7.78 21.69 8.27
C ALA A 86 8.68 22.76 8.90
N ALA A 87 9.87 22.38 9.39
CA ALA A 87 10.84 23.30 9.97
C ALA A 87 11.62 24.11 8.90
N GLY A 88 11.72 23.60 7.68
CA GLY A 88 12.49 24.25 6.61
C GLY A 88 12.24 23.64 5.23
N PRO A 89 11.08 23.91 4.59
CA PRO A 89 10.65 23.20 3.38
C PRO A 89 11.57 23.44 2.17
N ASP A 90 12.24 24.60 2.13
CA ASP A 90 13.20 24.96 1.08
C ASP A 90 14.65 24.55 1.39
N SER A 91 14.88 23.83 2.50
CA SER A 91 16.23 23.41 2.89
C SER A 91 16.74 22.27 2.02
N THR A 92 18.06 22.23 1.80
CA THR A 92 18.74 21.10 1.13
C THR A 92 18.46 19.78 1.84
N GLU A 93 18.37 19.80 3.17
CA GLU A 93 18.04 18.61 3.97
C GLU A 93 16.64 18.09 3.67
N SER A 94 15.63 18.97 3.65
CA SER A 94 14.26 18.60 3.29
C SER A 94 14.17 18.04 1.89
N ALA A 95 14.85 18.67 0.91
CA ALA A 95 14.91 18.16 -0.45
C ALA A 95 15.53 16.75 -0.52
N HIS A 96 16.63 16.51 0.20
CA HIS A 96 17.28 15.20 0.25
C HIS A 96 16.39 14.13 0.91
N LEU A 97 15.73 14.45 2.02
CA LEU A 97 14.87 13.51 2.73
C LEU A 97 13.63 13.14 1.92
N VAL A 98 12.99 14.11 1.26
CA VAL A 98 11.84 13.86 0.39
C VAL A 98 12.23 13.01 -0.81
N ALA A 99 13.37 13.29 -1.43
CA ALA A 99 13.91 12.46 -2.51
C ALA A 99 14.19 11.03 -2.03
N ARG A 100 14.71 10.87 -0.81
CA ARG A 100 15.01 9.55 -0.24
C ARG A 100 13.75 8.76 0.11
N LEU A 101 12.78 9.40 0.75
CA LEU A 101 11.48 8.82 1.11
C LEU A 101 10.74 8.36 -0.14
N THR A 102 10.59 9.23 -1.14
CA THR A 102 9.88 8.89 -2.38
C THR A 102 10.57 7.78 -3.16
N ALA A 103 11.91 7.72 -3.17
CA ALA A 103 12.65 6.62 -3.78
C ALA A 103 12.40 5.27 -3.06
N GLU A 104 12.37 5.25 -1.73
CA GLU A 104 12.06 4.03 -0.99
C GLU A 104 10.60 3.61 -1.16
N LEU A 105 9.64 4.54 -1.13
CA LEU A 105 8.23 4.22 -1.35
C LEU A 105 7.96 3.65 -2.75
N ARG A 106 8.67 4.14 -3.77
CA ARG A 106 8.60 3.60 -5.14
C ARG A 106 9.07 2.15 -5.24
N ARG A 107 10.05 1.77 -4.42
CA ARG A 107 10.56 0.40 -4.35
C ARG A 107 9.64 -0.48 -3.51
N TRP A 108 9.25 0.03 -2.35
CA TRP A 108 8.45 -0.68 -1.34
C TRP A 108 7.05 -1.02 -1.86
N LEU A 109 6.34 -0.07 -2.47
CA LEU A 109 4.93 -0.24 -2.83
C LEU A 109 4.66 -1.49 -3.71
N PRO A 110 5.31 -1.68 -4.88
CA PRO A 110 5.04 -2.86 -5.70
C PRO A 110 5.44 -4.19 -5.03
N GLU A 111 6.51 -4.18 -4.21
CA GLU A 111 6.96 -5.34 -3.46
C GLU A 111 5.93 -5.73 -2.38
N HIS A 112 5.45 -4.74 -1.62
CA HIS A 112 4.43 -4.87 -0.58
C HIS A 112 3.12 -5.41 -1.15
N VAL A 113 2.60 -4.77 -2.20
CA VAL A 113 1.36 -5.15 -2.88
C VAL A 113 1.40 -6.61 -3.37
N THR A 114 2.52 -7.00 -3.96
CA THR A 114 2.68 -8.38 -4.49
C THR A 114 2.82 -9.41 -3.38
N ALA A 115 3.62 -9.10 -2.36
CA ALA A 115 4.01 -10.08 -1.35
C ALA A 115 2.98 -10.22 -0.22
N MET A 116 2.22 -9.17 0.08
CA MET A 116 1.41 -9.07 1.29
C MET A 116 -0.08 -8.82 0.97
N ASP A 117 -0.39 -7.78 0.19
CA ASP A 117 -1.78 -7.35 -0.06
C ASP A 117 -2.56 -8.36 -0.93
N ALA A 118 -1.86 -9.17 -1.73
CA ALA A 118 -2.46 -10.30 -2.44
C ALA A 118 -3.22 -11.26 -1.50
N GLY A 119 -2.74 -11.43 -0.25
CA GLY A 119 -3.42 -12.22 0.78
C GLY A 119 -4.72 -11.58 1.28
N VAL A 120 -4.73 -10.24 1.39
CA VAL A 120 -5.91 -9.45 1.75
C VAL A 120 -6.96 -9.56 0.65
N ALA A 121 -6.58 -9.30 -0.61
CA ALA A 121 -7.46 -9.42 -1.77
C ALA A 121 -8.09 -10.82 -1.90
N HIS A 122 -7.27 -11.87 -1.69
CA HIS A 122 -7.75 -13.25 -1.71
C HIS A 122 -8.78 -13.52 -0.59
N THR A 123 -8.54 -12.98 0.60
CA THR A 123 -9.46 -13.11 1.74
C THR A 123 -10.77 -12.37 1.51
N ARG A 124 -10.71 -11.13 1.01
CA ARG A 124 -11.90 -10.35 0.61
C ARG A 124 -12.74 -11.10 -0.43
N THR A 125 -12.09 -11.66 -1.45
CA THR A 125 -12.77 -12.45 -2.49
C THR A 125 -13.47 -13.68 -1.90
N ARG A 126 -12.79 -14.42 -1.02
CA ARG A 126 -13.37 -15.60 -0.35
C ARG A 126 -14.59 -15.24 0.49
N SER A 127 -14.52 -14.14 1.23
CA SER A 127 -15.63 -13.63 2.06
C SER A 127 -16.82 -13.18 1.21
N ARG A 128 -16.58 -12.51 0.06
CA ARG A 128 -17.63 -12.09 -0.88
C ARG A 128 -18.33 -13.26 -1.56
N LEU A 129 -17.60 -14.32 -1.92
CA LEU A 129 -18.13 -15.47 -2.66
C LEU A 129 -18.63 -16.62 -1.77
N GLY A 130 -18.69 -16.43 -0.44
CA GLY A 130 -19.31 -17.38 0.49
C GLY A 130 -18.51 -18.67 0.74
N GLY A 131 -17.22 -18.72 0.38
CA GLY A 131 -16.25 -19.73 0.84
C GLY A 131 -16.53 -21.21 0.57
N ALA A 132 -17.59 -21.58 -0.16
CA ALA A 132 -17.88 -22.98 -0.43
C ALA A 132 -16.90 -23.53 -1.49
N PRO A 133 -16.12 -24.60 -1.20
CA PRO A 133 -15.20 -25.16 -2.16
C PRO A 133 -15.95 -25.75 -3.35
N VAL A 134 -15.62 -25.29 -4.56
CA VAL A 134 -16.13 -25.87 -5.81
C VAL A 134 -15.28 -27.10 -6.14
N VAL A 135 -15.84 -28.29 -5.94
CA VAL A 135 -15.20 -29.55 -6.35
C VAL A 135 -15.45 -29.77 -7.84
N LEU A 136 -14.43 -29.55 -8.67
CA LEU A 136 -14.46 -29.89 -10.09
C LEU A 136 -14.04 -31.36 -10.27
N THR A 137 -15.02 -32.25 -10.47
CA THR A 137 -14.74 -33.64 -10.87
C THR A 137 -14.61 -33.72 -12.38
N ARG A 138 -13.46 -34.22 -12.87
CA ARG A 138 -13.24 -34.48 -14.30
C ARG A 138 -14.08 -35.69 -14.69
N ARG A 139 -15.03 -35.55 -15.62
CA ARG A 139 -15.77 -36.69 -16.16
C ARG A 139 -14.81 -37.55 -16.99
N SER A 140 -14.51 -38.75 -16.48
CA SER A 140 -13.84 -39.80 -17.25
C SER A 140 -14.82 -40.29 -18.32
N SER A 141 -14.44 -40.19 -19.60
CA SER A 141 -15.18 -40.87 -20.69
C SER A 141 -15.15 -42.38 -20.45
N PRO A 142 -16.25 -43.12 -20.74
CA PRO A 142 -16.25 -44.56 -20.61
C PRO A 142 -15.34 -45.19 -21.71
N PRO A 143 -14.62 -46.28 -21.42
CA PRO A 143 -13.97 -47.05 -22.47
C PRO A 143 -15.05 -47.68 -23.35
N GLY A 144 -14.89 -47.53 -24.67
CA GLY A 144 -15.69 -48.21 -25.69
C GLY A 144 -15.27 -49.66 -25.89
#